data_AF-A0A6C0LT88-F1
#
_entry.id   AF-A0A6C0LT88-F1
#
_cell.length_a   1.000
_cell.length_b   1.000
_cell.length_c   1.000
_cell.angle_alpha   90.00
_cell.angle_beta   90.00
_cell.angle_gamma   90.00
#
_symmetry.space_group_name_H-M   'P 1'
#
loop_
_entity.id
_entity.type
_entity.pdbx_description
1 polymer ?
#
loop_
_entity_poly.entity_id
_entity_poly.type
_entity_poly.pdbx_seq_one_letter_code
_entity_poly.pdbx_strand_id
1 'polypeptide(L)'
;MNIPEPSLYELRDFMNSNRDYFNVDEKKCVALYIGNTIEKYSDGKYWLKGQVQMTPEDKITKDKILQAEEIDKRRFAEYGGPCNALEAASIREHNYKFENLQKVLAKYYDILTAEYLRPPETAVPTDKGGLFYQKLAEQTLIGK
;
A
#
# COMPACT_ATOMS: atom_id res chain seq x y z
N MET A 1 -12.14 2.50 -13.38
CA MET A 1 -12.18 2.79 -11.93
C MET A 1 -10.85 3.40 -11.56
N ASN A 2 -10.83 4.53 -10.85
CA ASN A 2 -9.59 5.11 -10.35
C ASN A 2 -9.58 4.94 -8.82
N ILE A 3 -8.92 3.89 -8.32
CA ILE A 3 -8.72 3.72 -6.88
C ILE A 3 -7.59 4.68 -6.49
N PRO A 4 -7.83 5.62 -5.56
CA PRO A 4 -6.80 6.56 -5.16
C PRO A 4 -5.61 5.83 -4.54
N GLU A 5 -4.41 6.24 -4.92
CA GLU A 5 -3.19 5.79 -4.28
C GLU A 5 -3.18 6.21 -2.81
N PRO A 6 -2.86 5.28 -1.89
CA PRO A 6 -2.82 5.60 -0.48
C PRO A 6 -1.50 6.27 -0.10
N SER A 7 -1.55 7.17 0.88
CA SER A 7 -0.39 7.56 1.67
C SER A 7 -0.09 6.51 2.75
N LEU A 8 1.03 6.63 3.45
CA LEU A 8 1.37 5.71 4.54
C LEU A 8 0.35 5.78 5.68
N TYR A 9 -0.14 6.99 6.00
CA TYR A 9 -1.18 7.16 7.03
C TYR A 9 -2.53 6.60 6.60
N GLU A 10 -2.95 6.84 5.35
CA GLU A 10 -4.20 6.26 4.84
C GLU A 10 -4.12 4.73 4.83
N LEU A 11 -2.96 4.16 4.47
CA LEU A 11 -2.76 2.73 4.50
C LEU A 11 -2.86 2.15 5.92
N ARG A 12 -2.24 2.82 6.90
CA ARG A 12 -2.37 2.47 8.33
C ARG A 12 -3.83 2.47 8.78
N ASP A 13 -4.57 3.54 8.45
CA ASP A 13 -5.95 3.71 8.90
C ASP A 13 -6.90 2.71 8.21
N PHE A 14 -6.64 2.43 6.93
CA PHE A 14 -7.32 1.38 6.17
C PHE A 14 -7.08 0.00 6.78
N MET A 15 -5.84 -0.35 7.09
CA MET A 15 -5.50 -1.63 7.72
C MET A 15 -6.12 -1.76 9.12
N ASN A 16 -6.20 -0.66 9.87
CA ASN A 16 -6.85 -0.63 11.17
C ASN A 16 -8.36 -0.86 11.10
N SER A 17 -9.00 -0.46 10.00
CA SER A 17 -10.42 -0.70 9.74
C SER A 17 -10.69 -2.10 9.16
N ASN A 18 -9.70 -2.71 8.51
CA ASN A 18 -9.80 -4.00 7.80
C ASN A 18 -8.85 -5.06 8.39
N ARG A 19 -8.74 -5.12 9.72
CA ARG A 19 -7.68 -5.87 10.42
C ARG A 19 -7.58 -7.34 10.02
N ASP A 20 -8.71 -7.98 9.73
CA ASP A 20 -8.76 -9.42 9.48
C ASP A 20 -8.18 -9.82 8.11
N TYR A 21 -8.05 -8.86 7.19
CA TYR A 21 -7.48 -9.09 5.87
C TYR A 21 -5.94 -9.09 5.86
N PHE A 22 -5.31 -8.62 6.94
CA PHE A 22 -3.86 -8.44 7.00
C PHE A 22 -3.22 -9.36 8.06
N ASN A 23 -2.15 -10.05 7.65
CA ASN A 23 -1.39 -10.92 8.55
C ASN A 23 -0.44 -10.11 9.45
N VAL A 24 0.26 -10.81 10.36
CA VAL A 24 1.16 -10.18 11.34
C VAL A 24 2.32 -9.45 10.65
N ASP A 25 2.89 -10.02 9.60
CA ASP A 25 4.06 -9.47 8.91
C ASP A 25 3.73 -8.20 8.12
N GLU A 26 2.57 -8.19 7.47
CA GLU A 26 2.00 -7.03 6.76
C GLU A 26 1.71 -5.88 7.73
N LYS A 27 1.07 -6.18 8.86
CA LYS A 27 0.84 -5.20 9.95
C LYS A 27 2.15 -4.66 10.50
N LYS A 28 3.10 -5.54 10.78
CA LYS A 28 4.44 -5.18 11.27
C LYS A 28 5.18 -4.29 10.29
N CYS A 29 5.06 -4.55 8.99
CA CYS A 29 5.69 -3.75 7.94
C CYS A 29 5.24 -2.27 8.00
N VAL A 30 3.93 -2.00 7.97
CA VAL A 30 3.43 -0.62 8.03
C VAL A 30 3.77 0.04 9.36
N ALA A 31 3.71 -0.69 10.47
CA ALA A 31 4.15 -0.19 11.76
C ALA A 31 5.64 0.20 11.78
N LEU A 32 6.52 -0.54 11.10
CA LEU A 32 7.94 -0.19 10.99
C LEU A 32 8.17 1.07 10.16
N TYR A 33 7.41 1.27 9.07
CA TYR A 33 7.49 2.52 8.30
C TYR A 33 7.02 3.73 9.12
N ILE A 34 5.95 3.59 9.89
CA ILE A 34 5.48 4.63 10.82
C ILE A 34 6.49 4.86 11.95
N GLY A 35 7.10 3.79 12.47
CA GLY A 35 8.15 3.89 13.49
C GLY A 35 9.33 4.72 12.99
N ASN A 36 9.78 4.46 11.75
CA ASN A 36 10.86 5.22 11.13
C ASN A 36 10.57 6.73 11.10
N THR A 37 9.33 7.16 10.90
CA THR A 37 8.99 8.59 10.79
C THR A 37 8.99 9.30 12.13
N ILE A 38 9.00 8.56 13.24
CA ILE A 38 9.04 9.11 14.61
C ILE A 38 10.49 9.28 15.07
N GLU A 39 11.43 8.57 14.46
CA GLU A 39 12.84 8.65 14.82
C GLU A 39 13.41 10.04 14.54
N LYS A 40 14.16 10.60 15.52
CA LYS A 40 14.69 11.97 15.44
C LYS A 40 15.55 12.23 14.20
N TYR A 41 16.30 11.22 13.75
CA TYR A 41 17.19 11.31 12.59
C TYR A 41 16.47 11.15 11.25
N SER A 42 15.19 10.78 11.26
CA SER A 42 14.40 10.61 10.04
C SER A 42 13.79 11.91 9.51
N ASP A 43 13.72 12.96 10.35
CA ASP A 43 13.04 14.21 10.02
C ASP A 43 11.59 13.98 9.54
N GLY A 44 10.88 13.03 10.18
CA GLY A 44 9.50 12.72 9.82
C GLY A 44 9.35 11.83 8.58
N LYS A 45 10.44 11.33 7.98
CA LYS A 45 10.42 10.66 6.67
C LYS A 45 10.66 9.17 6.76
N TYR A 46 10.35 8.46 5.68
CA TYR A 46 10.69 7.06 5.50
C TYR A 46 11.26 6.80 4.10
N TRP A 47 11.81 5.60 3.88
CA TRP A 47 12.47 5.23 2.63
C TRP A 47 11.90 3.95 2.04
N LEU A 48 11.29 4.05 0.86
CA LEU A 48 10.87 2.90 0.07
C LEU A 48 12.10 2.13 -0.41
N LYS A 49 12.17 0.84 -0.03
CA LYS A 49 13.31 -0.05 -0.30
C LYS A 49 14.67 0.51 0.13
N GLY A 50 14.69 1.46 1.07
CA GLY A 50 15.92 2.17 1.46
C GLY A 50 16.45 3.17 0.40
N GLN A 51 15.71 3.43 -0.68
CA GLN A 51 16.16 4.24 -1.81
C GLN A 51 15.40 5.56 -1.95
N VAL A 52 14.06 5.51 -1.99
CA VAL A 52 13.22 6.68 -2.28
C VAL A 52 12.65 7.24 -0.98
N GLN A 53 13.06 8.46 -0.62
CA GLN A 53 12.56 9.17 0.55
C GLN A 53 11.14 9.71 0.32
N MET A 54 10.29 9.55 1.33
CA MET A 54 8.87 9.90 1.31
C MET A 54 8.44 10.49 2.66
N THR A 55 7.46 11.37 2.66
CA THR A 55 6.69 11.77 3.85
C THR A 55 5.49 10.84 4.06
N PRO A 56 4.99 10.65 5.29
CA PRO A 56 3.82 9.80 5.56
C PRO A 56 2.56 10.17 4.79
N GLU A 57 2.45 11.43 4.38
CA GLU A 57 1.34 12.00 3.64
C GLU A 57 1.50 11.85 2.12
N ASP A 58 2.73 11.64 1.63
CA ASP A 58 2.98 11.41 0.21
C ASP A 58 2.30 10.13 -0.27
N LYS A 59 1.70 10.22 -1.47
CA LYS A 59 1.05 9.08 -2.11
C LYS A 59 2.08 8.04 -2.56
N ILE A 60 1.82 6.78 -2.22
CA ILE A 60 2.64 5.64 -2.62
C ILE A 60 2.17 5.19 -4.01
N THR A 61 2.64 5.90 -5.04
CA THR A 61 2.28 5.60 -6.43
C THR A 61 3.09 4.44 -7.00
N LYS A 62 2.58 3.83 -8.08
CA LYS A 62 3.31 2.80 -8.84
C LYS A 62 4.68 3.30 -9.30
N ASP A 63 4.77 4.55 -9.74
CA ASP A 63 6.02 5.15 -10.19
C ASP A 63 7.05 5.25 -9.07
N LYS A 64 6.62 5.54 -7.83
CA LYS A 64 7.52 5.55 -6.66
C LYS A 64 8.03 4.16 -6.30
N ILE A 65 7.17 3.15 -6.41
CA ILE A 65 7.55 1.73 -6.23
C ILE A 65 8.58 1.32 -7.28
N LEU A 66 8.32 1.60 -8.56
CA LEU A 66 9.24 1.28 -9.66
C LEU A 66 10.56 2.03 -9.53
N GLN A 67 10.51 3.32 -9.19
CA GLN A 67 11.71 4.13 -8.95
C GLN A 67 12.59 3.53 -7.85
N ALA A 68 12.00 3.05 -6.75
CA ALA A 68 12.76 2.41 -5.67
C ALA A 68 13.42 1.11 -6.12
N GLU A 69 12.74 0.29 -6.91
CA GLU A 69 13.30 -0.95 -7.49
C GLU A 69 14.42 -0.67 -8.49
N GLU A 70 14.28 0.35 -9.34
CA GLU A 70 15.28 0.72 -10.34
C GLU A 70 16.57 1.25 -9.69
N ILE A 71 16.45 2.11 -8.68
CA ILE A 71 17.62 2.63 -7.95
C ILE A 71 18.36 1.49 -7.25
N ASP A 72 17.62 0.56 -6.63
CA ASP A 72 18.18 -0.61 -5.95
C ASP A 72 18.94 -1.52 -6.92
N LYS A 73 18.32 -1.86 -8.07
CA LYS A 73 18.96 -2.66 -9.13
C LYS A 73 20.23 -1.98 -9.68
N ARG A 74 20.16 -0.67 -9.92
CA ARG A 74 21.31 0.10 -10.41
C ARG A 74 22.45 0.10 -9.39
N ARG A 75 22.17 0.37 -8.11
CA ARG A 75 23.18 0.37 -7.04
C ARG A 75 23.82 -1.00 -6.86
N PHE A 76 23.04 -2.07 -6.94
CA PHE A 76 23.58 -3.43 -6.89
C PHE A 76 24.53 -3.72 -8.06
N ALA A 77 24.23 -3.22 -9.27
CA ALA A 77 25.11 -3.36 -10.43
C ALA A 77 26.39 -2.51 -10.31
N GLU A 78 26.31 -1.30 -9.73
CA GLU A 78 27.43 -0.37 -9.59
C GLU A 78 28.40 -0.74 -8.45
N TYR A 79 27.86 -1.13 -7.30
CA TYR A 79 28.63 -1.32 -6.06
C TYR A 79 28.75 -2.79 -5.62
N GLY A 80 27.99 -3.69 -6.26
CA GLY A 80 27.94 -5.10 -5.90
C GLY A 80 27.11 -5.39 -4.65
N GLY A 81 27.45 -6.48 -3.97
CA GLY A 81 26.78 -6.93 -2.75
C GLY A 81 27.28 -6.24 -1.48
N PRO A 82 26.67 -6.54 -0.32
CA PRO A 82 27.05 -5.95 0.95
C PRO A 82 28.50 -6.24 1.31
N CYS A 83 29.22 -5.23 1.80
CA CYS A 83 30.62 -5.31 2.21
C CYS A 83 30.79 -5.90 3.61
N ASN A 84 29.74 -5.90 4.43
CA ASN A 84 29.75 -6.49 5.76
C ASN A 84 28.36 -7.03 6.20
N ALA A 85 28.33 -7.75 7.32
CA ALA A 85 27.12 -8.36 7.84
C ALA A 85 26.04 -7.35 8.28
N LEU A 86 26.44 -6.15 8.71
CA LEU A 86 25.50 -5.09 9.12
C LEU A 86 24.75 -4.53 7.90
N GLU A 87 25.48 -4.27 6.82
CA GLU A 87 24.92 -3.84 5.55
C GLU A 87 24.00 -4.91 4.96
N ALA A 88 24.42 -6.18 4.99
CA ALA A 88 23.58 -7.30 4.57
C ALA A 88 22.27 -7.39 5.37
N ALA A 89 22.32 -7.18 6.69
CA ALA A 89 21.13 -7.18 7.54
C ALA A 89 20.19 -6.00 7.23
N SER A 90 20.75 -4.81 6.99
CA SER A 90 19.98 -3.62 6.61
C SER A 90 19.28 -3.81 5.26
N ILE A 91 19.97 -4.31 4.23
CA ILE A 91 19.38 -4.61 2.93
C ILE A 91 18.24 -5.62 3.08
N ARG A 92 18.45 -6.69 3.85
CA ARG A 92 17.43 -7.70 4.11
C ARG A 92 16.19 -7.10 4.78
N GLU A 93 16.37 -6.24 5.77
CA GLU A 93 15.27 -5.57 6.44
C GLU A 93 14.48 -4.65 5.49
N HIS A 94 15.18 -3.87 4.66
CA HIS A 94 14.52 -3.01 3.66
C HIS A 94 13.75 -3.82 2.61
N ASN A 95 14.29 -4.93 2.14
CA ASN A 95 13.60 -5.83 1.22
C ASN A 95 12.36 -6.45 1.86
N TYR A 96 12.48 -6.96 3.10
CA TYR A 96 11.34 -7.49 3.84
C TYR A 96 10.21 -6.46 4.00
N LYS A 97 10.55 -5.22 4.38
CA LYS A 97 9.58 -4.11 4.50
C LYS A 97 8.95 -3.80 3.13
N PHE A 98 9.74 -3.75 2.06
CA PHE A 98 9.24 -3.40 0.73
C PHE A 98 8.31 -4.46 0.15
N GLU A 99 8.67 -5.73 0.24
CA GLU A 99 7.84 -6.85 -0.25
C GLU A 99 6.49 -6.91 0.48
N ASN A 100 6.49 -6.74 1.80
CA ASN A 100 5.25 -6.74 2.57
C ASN A 100 4.41 -5.48 2.29
N LEU A 101 5.03 -4.32 2.04
CA LEU A 101 4.31 -3.13 1.60
C LEU A 101 3.59 -3.37 0.26
N GLN A 102 4.25 -4.00 -0.71
CA GLN A 102 3.63 -4.36 -2.00
C GLN A 102 2.43 -5.29 -1.82
N LYS A 103 2.51 -6.28 -0.92
CA LYS A 103 1.37 -7.15 -0.58
C LYS A 103 0.21 -6.38 0.07
N VAL A 104 0.52 -5.47 0.98
CA VAL A 104 -0.49 -4.61 1.62
C VAL A 104 -1.20 -3.75 0.57
N LEU A 105 -0.45 -3.14 -0.35
CA LEU A 105 -1.00 -2.35 -1.44
C LEU A 105 -1.90 -3.19 -2.35
N ALA A 106 -1.47 -4.40 -2.74
CA ALA A 106 -2.29 -5.31 -3.53
C ALA A 106 -3.64 -5.59 -2.84
N LYS A 107 -3.62 -5.95 -1.56
CA LYS A 107 -4.84 -6.18 -0.76
C LYS A 107 -5.71 -4.94 -0.63
N TYR A 108 -5.11 -3.77 -0.46
CA TYR A 108 -5.83 -2.49 -0.44
C TYR A 108 -6.62 -2.28 -1.74
N TYR A 109 -5.98 -2.49 -2.90
CA TYR A 109 -6.66 -2.39 -4.20
C TYR A 109 -7.73 -3.48 -4.38
N ASP A 110 -7.46 -4.71 -3.96
CA ASP A 110 -8.41 -5.83 -4.07
C ASP A 110 -9.67 -5.58 -3.25
N ILE A 111 -9.53 -5.16 -2.00
CA ILE A 111 -10.66 -4.88 -1.09
C ILE A 111 -11.51 -3.72 -1.65
N LEU A 112 -10.87 -2.63 -2.09
CA LEU A 112 -11.62 -1.49 -2.65
C LEU A 112 -12.30 -1.84 -3.98
N THR A 113 -11.68 -2.69 -4.79
CA THR A 113 -12.29 -3.19 -6.02
C THR A 113 -13.49 -4.08 -5.69
N ALA A 114 -13.35 -4.98 -4.72
CA ALA A 114 -14.42 -5.86 -4.27
C ALA A 114 -15.61 -5.06 -3.74
N GLU A 115 -15.37 -4.03 -2.92
CA GLU A 115 -16.44 -3.16 -2.42
C GLU A 115 -17.12 -2.37 -3.54
N TYR A 116 -16.35 -1.87 -4.50
CA TYR A 116 -16.89 -1.16 -5.65
C TYR A 116 -17.79 -2.04 -6.53
N LEU A 117 -17.41 -3.31 -6.71
CA LEU A 117 -18.12 -4.31 -7.51
C LEU A 117 -19.07 -5.19 -6.69
N ARG A 118 -19.33 -4.86 -5.43
CA ARG A 118 -20.19 -5.68 -4.56
C ARG A 118 -21.64 -5.65 -5.08
N PRO A 119 -22.29 -6.80 -5.34
CA PRO A 119 -23.70 -6.80 -5.70
C PRO A 119 -24.58 -6.35 -4.52
N PRO A 120 -25.79 -5.84 -4.77
CA PRO A 120 -26.76 -5.58 -3.72
C PRO A 120 -27.17 -6.88 -3.03
N GLU A 121 -27.30 -6.84 -1.70
CA GLU A 121 -27.80 -7.97 -0.93
C GLU A 121 -29.32 -8.06 -1.06
N THR A 122 -29.81 -9.11 -1.73
CA THR A 122 -31.25 -9.29 -2.01
C THR A 122 -32.10 -9.41 -0.75
N ALA A 123 -31.50 -9.83 0.37
CA ALA A 123 -32.17 -9.95 1.65
C ALA A 123 -32.36 -8.61 2.38
N VAL A 124 -31.64 -7.55 1.97
CA VAL A 124 -31.67 -6.23 2.59
C VAL A 124 -32.14 -5.21 1.55
N PRO A 125 -33.44 -4.86 1.50
CA PRO A 125 -34.00 -4.01 0.44
C PRO A 125 -33.37 -2.60 0.32
N THR A 126 -32.73 -2.12 1.38
CA THR A 126 -32.03 -0.83 1.42
C THR A 126 -30.60 -0.91 0.90
N ASP A 127 -30.03 -2.10 0.77
CA ASP A 127 -28.69 -2.29 0.26
C ASP A 127 -28.67 -2.18 -1.26
N LYS A 128 -28.01 -1.14 -1.75
CA LYS A 128 -27.90 -0.86 -3.19
C LYS A 128 -26.65 -1.46 -3.83
N GLY A 129 -25.87 -2.23 -3.07
CA GLY A 129 -24.58 -2.77 -3.52
C GLY A 129 -23.50 -1.69 -3.58
N GLY A 130 -22.35 -2.07 -4.13
CA GLY A 130 -21.23 -1.20 -4.42
C GLY A 130 -21.55 -0.14 -5.48
N LEU A 131 -20.70 0.88 -5.55
CA LEU A 131 -20.93 2.05 -6.41
C LEU A 131 -21.10 1.71 -7.90
N PHE A 132 -20.52 0.61 -8.38
CA PHE A 132 -20.75 0.13 -9.76
C PHE A 132 -22.22 -0.20 -10.01
N TYR A 133 -22.84 -1.01 -9.15
CA TYR A 133 -24.22 -1.45 -9.30
C TYR A 133 -25.20 -0.29 -9.16
N GLN A 134 -24.92 0.66 -8.26
CA GLN A 134 -25.71 1.87 -8.11
C GLN A 134 -25.76 2.69 -9.40
N LYS A 135 -24.59 2.92 -10.04
CA LYS A 135 -24.49 3.63 -11.31
C LYS A 135 -25.16 2.87 -12.47
N LEU A 136 -25.00 1.55 -12.50
CA LEU A 136 -25.65 0.71 -13.50
C LEU A 136 -27.18 0.81 -13.40
N ALA A 137 -27.72 0.74 -12.18
CA ALA A 137 -29.14 0.90 -11.93
C ALA A 137 -29.65 2.26 -12.43
N GLU A 138 -28.97 3.36 -12.08
CA GLU A 138 -29.30 4.72 -12.54
C GLU A 138 -29.34 4.80 -14.08
N GLN A 139 -28.33 4.26 -14.77
CA GLN A 139 -28.28 4.26 -16.23
C GLN A 139 -29.41 3.45 -16.87
N THR A 140 -29.76 2.30 -16.29
CA THR A 140 -30.87 1.48 -16.80
C THR A 140 -32.25 2.06 -16.52
N LEU A 141 -32.37 2.97 -15.54
CA LEU A 141 -33.62 3.66 -15.19
C LEU A 141 -33.91 4.86 -16.09
N ILE A 142 -32.89 5.45 -16.73
CA ILE A 142 -33.04 6.63 -17.62
C ILE A 142 -33.76 6.27 -18.94
N GLY A 143 -33.95 4.98 -19.26
CA GLY A 143 -34.63 4.50 -20.46
C GLY A 143 -36.06 3.95 -20.27
N LYS A 144 -36.68 4.17 -19.11
CA LYS A 144 -38.09 3.82 -18.83
C LYS A 144 -38.94 5.08 -18.73
#